data_AF-A0A239R443-F1
#
_entry.id   AF-A0A239R443-F1
#
_cell.length_a   1.000
_cell.length_b   1.000
_cell.length_c   1.000
_cell.angle_alpha   90.00
_cell.angle_beta   90.00
_cell.angle_gamma   90.00
#
_symmetry.space_group_name_H-M   'P 1'
#
loop_
_entity.id
_entity.type
_entity.pdbx_description
1 polymer ?
#
loop_
_entity_poly.entity_id
_entity_poly.type
_entity_poly.pdbx_seq_one_letter_code
_entity_poly.pdbx_strand_id
1 'polypeptide(L)'
;MKLSFFNKKELWDFAWRFALSIILAIFFCRVFIYPERAMIKEYRKKLTNNHCVTKAYINAITHRDNTIYYNFIVDGIKYSGISRYSLLNPPYPEKGDSIEVYYSEKDPNINLWRGEFEK
;
A
#
# COMPACT_ATOMS: atom_id res chain seq x y z
N MET A 1 -20.07 40.28 29.48
CA MET A 1 -19.51 39.57 28.30
C MET A 1 -20.65 38.74 27.71
N LYS A 2 -21.34 39.26 26.68
CA LYS A 2 -22.44 38.55 26.01
C LYS A 2 -21.81 37.46 25.14
N LEU A 3 -21.93 36.20 25.56
CA LEU A 3 -21.73 35.07 24.66
C LEU A 3 -22.80 35.19 23.57
N SER A 4 -22.38 35.57 22.37
CA SER A 4 -23.26 35.57 21.20
C SER A 4 -23.75 34.15 20.99
N PHE A 5 -25.07 33.96 21.09
CA PHE A 5 -25.74 32.76 20.62
C PHE A 5 -25.27 32.49 19.19
N PHE A 6 -24.56 31.38 18.97
CA PHE A 6 -24.39 30.85 17.62
C PHE A 6 -25.80 30.67 17.04
N ASN A 7 -26.07 31.33 15.92
CA ASN A 7 -27.36 31.27 15.28
C ASN A 7 -27.58 29.80 14.84
N LYS A 8 -28.74 29.20 15.15
CA LYS A 8 -29.02 27.77 14.86
C LYS A 8 -28.69 27.39 13.41
N LYS A 9 -28.90 28.34 12.49
CA LYS A 9 -28.59 28.20 11.07
C LYS A 9 -27.09 28.07 10.79
N GLU A 10 -26.24 28.85 11.46
CA GLU A 10 -24.79 28.80 11.32
C GLU A 10 -24.20 27.50 11.90
N LEU A 11 -24.75 27.05 13.03
CA LEU A 11 -24.40 25.78 13.67
C LEU A 11 -24.76 24.59 12.77
N TRP A 12 -25.91 24.65 12.12
CA TRP A 12 -26.36 23.62 11.18
C TRP A 12 -25.55 23.64 9.88
N ASP A 13 -25.24 24.83 9.36
CA ASP A 13 -24.38 25.00 8.18
C ASP A 13 -22.97 24.45 8.44
N PHE A 14 -22.42 24.68 9.63
CA PHE A 14 -21.13 24.12 10.04
C PHE A 14 -21.19 22.60 10.21
N ALA A 15 -22.20 22.08 10.90
CA ALA A 15 -22.33 20.66 11.21
C ALA A 15 -22.44 19.80 9.93
N TRP A 16 -23.23 20.23 8.93
CA TRP A 16 -23.36 19.46 7.70
C TRP A 16 -22.10 19.51 6.84
N ARG A 17 -21.42 20.67 6.75
CA ARG A 17 -20.12 20.79 6.06
C ARG A 17 -19.06 19.92 6.72
N PHE A 18 -19.06 19.86 8.05
CA PHE A 18 -18.14 19.01 8.82
C PHE A 18 -18.44 17.51 8.59
N ALA A 19 -19.71 17.11 8.65
CA ALA A 19 -20.14 15.74 8.34
C ALA A 19 -19.77 15.34 6.90
N LEU A 20 -20.01 16.22 5.92
CA LEU A 20 -19.63 15.98 4.53
C LEU A 20 -18.11 15.81 4.38
N SER A 21 -17.33 16.64 5.07
CA SER A 21 -15.86 16.55 5.07
C SER A 21 -15.37 15.21 5.63
N ILE A 22 -16.00 14.70 6.70
CA ILE A 22 -15.70 13.38 7.25
C ILE A 22 -16.04 12.28 6.24
N ILE A 23 -17.21 12.34 5.60
CA ILE A 23 -17.63 11.35 4.60
C ILE A 23 -16.66 11.34 3.42
N LEU A 24 -16.26 12.51 2.92
CA LEU A 24 -15.27 12.63 1.85
C LEU A 24 -13.92 12.04 2.28
N ALA A 25 -13.44 12.37 3.49
CA ALA A 25 -12.19 11.80 3.99
C ALA A 25 -12.23 10.27 4.08
N ILE A 26 -13.33 9.69 4.58
CA ILE A 26 -13.54 8.23 4.63
C ILE A 26 -13.56 7.65 3.21
N PHE A 27 -14.24 8.31 2.26
CA PHE A 27 -14.30 7.90 0.87
C PHE A 27 -12.91 7.89 0.22
N PHE A 28 -12.13 8.95 0.40
CA PHE A 28 -10.74 9.03 -0.09
C PHE A 28 -9.88 7.89 0.51
N CYS A 29 -9.95 7.64 1.81
CA CYS A 29 -9.24 6.52 2.42
C CYS A 29 -9.66 5.16 1.83
N ARG A 30 -10.96 4.94 1.58
CA ARG A 30 -11.49 3.72 0.97
C ARG A 30 -11.04 3.54 -0.49
N VAL A 31 -11.06 4.60 -1.28
CA VAL A 31 -10.72 4.54 -2.71
C VAL A 31 -9.22 4.39 -2.94
N PHE A 32 -8.38 5.07 -2.18
CA PHE A 32 -6.94 5.12 -2.47
C PHE A 32 -6.10 4.11 -1.67
N ILE A 33 -6.47 3.79 -0.42
CA ILE A 33 -5.61 2.98 0.47
C ILE A 33 -6.08 1.51 0.54
N TYR A 34 -7.39 1.29 0.47
CA TYR A 34 -7.98 -0.04 0.60
C TYR A 34 -7.67 -1.00 -0.57
N PRO A 35 -7.68 -0.59 -1.86
CA PRO A 35 -7.47 -1.53 -2.96
C PRO A 35 -6.06 -2.14 -2.93
N GLU A 36 -5.04 -1.34 -2.62
CA GLU A 36 -3.65 -1.84 -2.54
C GLU A 36 -3.50 -2.89 -1.42
N ARG A 37 -4.06 -2.63 -0.23
CA ARG A 37 -4.03 -3.61 0.88
C ARG A 37 -4.79 -4.89 0.52
N ALA A 38 -5.96 -4.76 -0.10
CA ALA A 38 -6.77 -5.91 -0.51
C ALA A 38 -6.03 -6.75 -1.56
N MET A 39 -5.41 -6.10 -2.55
CA MET A 39 -4.60 -6.72 -3.59
C MET A 39 -3.40 -7.47 -3.02
N ILE A 40 -2.61 -6.82 -2.14
CA ILE A 40 -1.46 -7.46 -1.45
C ILE A 40 -1.91 -8.72 -0.70
N LYS A 41 -3.05 -8.64 0.01
CA LYS A 41 -3.60 -9.78 0.76
C LYS A 41 -4.04 -10.92 -0.17
N GLU A 42 -4.64 -10.59 -1.31
CA GLU A 42 -5.00 -11.57 -2.33
C GLU A 42 -3.76 -12.22 -2.94
N TYR A 43 -2.74 -11.43 -3.26
CA TYR A 43 -1.48 -11.91 -3.83
C TYR A 43 -0.77 -12.83 -2.87
N ARG A 44 -0.66 -12.44 -1.60
CA ARG A 44 -0.11 -13.29 -0.54
C ARG A 44 -0.84 -14.64 -0.52
N LYS A 45 -2.17 -14.65 -0.51
CA LYS A 45 -2.98 -15.88 -0.51
C LYS A 45 -2.71 -16.76 -1.74
N LYS A 46 -2.58 -16.16 -2.94
CA LYS A 46 -2.28 -16.91 -4.17
C LYS A 46 -0.87 -17.51 -4.13
N LEU A 47 0.10 -16.75 -3.65
CA LEU A 47 1.51 -17.15 -3.56
C LEU A 47 1.78 -18.19 -2.46
N THR A 48 0.93 -18.28 -1.43
CA THR A 48 1.03 -19.35 -0.41
C THR A 48 0.85 -20.75 -1.01
N ASN A 49 0.01 -20.90 -2.04
CA ASN A 49 -0.27 -22.20 -2.63
C ASN A 49 0.82 -22.65 -3.60
N ASN A 50 1.33 -21.73 -4.42
CA ASN A 50 2.41 -21.99 -5.35
C ASN A 50 3.12 -20.68 -5.71
N HIS A 51 4.44 -20.66 -5.62
CA HIS A 51 5.26 -19.51 -5.99
C HIS A 51 6.63 -19.96 -6.49
N CYS A 52 7.19 -19.13 -7.36
CA CYS A 52 8.59 -19.16 -7.75
C CYS A 52 9.34 -18.01 -7.06
N VAL A 53 10.66 -18.13 -6.95
CA VAL A 53 11.51 -17.11 -6.32
C VAL A 53 12.44 -16.53 -7.37
N THR A 54 12.59 -15.21 -7.38
CA THR A 54 13.57 -14.52 -8.23
C THR A 54 14.18 -13.34 -7.49
N LYS A 55 15.33 -12.87 -7.98
CA LYS A 55 15.95 -11.64 -7.49
C LYS A 55 15.31 -10.44 -8.15
N ALA A 56 14.98 -9.43 -7.35
CA ALA A 56 14.49 -8.15 -7.78
C ALA A 56 15.38 -7.03 -7.23
N TYR A 57 15.34 -5.87 -7.88
CA TYR A 57 16.06 -4.67 -7.45
C TYR A 57 15.07 -3.56 -7.11
N ILE A 58 15.28 -2.92 -5.97
CA ILE A 58 14.46 -1.80 -5.52
C ILE A 58 14.77 -0.57 -6.39
N ASN A 59 13.75 -0.05 -7.09
CA ASN A 59 13.91 1.14 -7.92
C ASN A 59 13.46 2.43 -7.20
N ALA A 60 12.51 2.34 -6.27
CA ALA A 60 12.00 3.48 -5.50
C ALA A 60 11.41 3.02 -4.16
N ILE A 61 11.40 3.94 -3.19
CA ILE A 61 10.82 3.74 -1.86
C ILE A 61 9.98 4.95 -1.50
N THR A 62 8.79 4.71 -0.95
CA THR A 62 7.94 5.73 -0.36
C THR A 62 7.85 5.48 1.14
N HIS A 63 8.62 6.25 1.92
CA HIS A 63 8.66 6.11 3.38
C HIS A 63 7.33 6.49 4.07
N ARG A 64 6.51 7.36 3.44
CA ARG A 64 5.20 7.75 3.99
C ARG A 64 4.25 6.56 4.14
N ASP A 65 4.28 5.65 3.17
CA ASP A 65 3.37 4.50 3.09
C ASP A 65 4.07 3.17 3.39
N ASN A 66 5.37 3.24 3.73
CA ASN A 66 6.27 2.10 3.87
C ASN A 66 6.20 1.16 2.65
N THR A 67 6.22 1.75 1.45
CA THR A 67 6.06 1.02 0.19
C THR A 67 7.39 0.96 -0.54
N ILE A 68 7.78 -0.22 -0.99
CA ILE A 68 8.87 -0.45 -1.92
C ILE A 68 8.33 -0.75 -3.30
N TYR A 69 9.03 -0.21 -4.30
CA TYR A 69 8.84 -0.52 -5.70
C TYR A 69 10.08 -1.25 -6.17
N TYR A 70 9.90 -2.33 -6.93
CA TYR A 70 11.00 -3.16 -7.41
C TYR A 70 10.76 -3.65 -8.82
N ASN A 71 11.84 -4.03 -9.49
CA ASN A 71 11.79 -4.68 -10.79
C ASN A 71 12.55 -6.01 -10.77
N PHE A 72 12.04 -6.98 -11.52
CA PHE A 72 12.66 -8.28 -11.70
C PHE A 72 12.48 -8.76 -13.14
N ILE A 73 13.20 -9.81 -13.51
CA ILE A 73 13.16 -10.39 -14.85
C ILE A 73 12.74 -11.85 -14.74
N VAL A 74 11.79 -12.25 -15.57
CA VAL A 74 11.37 -13.65 -15.78
C VAL A 74 11.39 -13.89 -17.28
N ASP A 75 12.12 -14.91 -17.73
CA ASP A 75 12.25 -15.28 -19.15
C ASP A 75 12.62 -14.11 -20.08
N GLY A 76 13.49 -13.21 -19.62
CA GLY A 76 13.92 -12.03 -20.37
C GLY A 76 12.92 -10.86 -20.39
N ILE A 77 11.74 -11.04 -19.79
CA ILE A 77 10.71 -9.99 -19.68
C ILE A 77 10.84 -9.30 -18.33
N LYS A 78 10.82 -7.96 -18.34
CA LYS A 78 10.88 -7.13 -17.14
C LYS A 78 9.49 -6.95 -16.54
N TYR A 79 9.38 -7.25 -15.26
CA TYR A 79 8.20 -7.02 -14.45
C TYR A 79 8.48 -6.02 -13.34
N SER A 80 7.42 -5.36 -12.88
CA SER A 80 7.45 -4.42 -11.75
C SER A 80 6.51 -4.91 -10.67
N GLY A 81 6.87 -4.64 -9.42
CA GLY A 81 6.07 -5.01 -8.27
C GLY A 81 6.07 -3.93 -7.21
N ILE A 82 5.06 -4.02 -6.35
CA ILE A 82 4.85 -3.14 -5.22
C ILE A 82 4.69 -4.04 -4.00
N SER A 83 5.42 -3.73 -2.93
CA SER A 83 5.25 -4.39 -1.65
C SER A 83 5.42 -3.39 -0.52
N ARG A 84 5.02 -3.80 0.68
CA ARG A 84 5.22 -2.99 1.87
C ARG A 84 6.38 -3.53 2.67
N TYR A 85 6.95 -2.67 3.50
CA TYR A 85 7.91 -3.06 4.52
C TYR A 85 7.42 -2.53 5.86
N SER A 86 7.98 -3.04 6.96
CA SER A 86 7.65 -2.51 8.29
C SER A 86 8.88 -1.92 8.93
N LEU A 87 8.68 -0.76 9.55
CA LEU A 87 9.71 -0.01 10.27
C LEU A 87 10.11 -0.67 11.60
N LEU A 88 9.48 -1.79 11.97
CA LEU A 88 9.75 -2.46 13.23
C LEU A 88 10.90 -3.48 13.12
N ASN A 89 11.28 -3.89 11.90
CA ASN A 89 12.28 -4.92 11.67
C ASN A 89 13.40 -4.39 10.74
N PRO A 90 14.49 -3.83 11.31
CA PRO A 90 15.70 -3.50 10.54
C PRO A 90 16.46 -4.78 10.11
N PRO A 91 17.31 -4.73 9.06
CA PRO A 91 17.67 -3.55 8.25
C PRO A 91 16.56 -3.10 7.30
N TYR A 92 16.45 -1.79 7.09
CA TYR A 92 15.44 -1.24 6.18
C TYR A 92 15.91 -1.35 4.73
N PRO A 93 15.00 -1.65 3.79
CA PRO A 93 15.35 -1.66 2.39
C PRO A 93 15.76 -0.26 1.92
N GLU A 94 16.79 -0.21 1.06
CA GLU A 94 17.26 1.00 0.38
C GLU A 94 17.11 0.88 -1.14
N LYS A 95 17.09 2.03 -1.83
CA LYS A 95 17.03 2.05 -3.29
C LYS A 95 18.32 1.44 -3.85
N GLY A 96 18.18 0.47 -4.76
CA GLY A 96 19.30 -0.27 -5.34
C GLY A 96 19.54 -1.63 -4.69
N ASP A 97 18.93 -1.89 -3.53
CA ASP A 97 19.07 -3.19 -2.86
C ASP A 97 18.51 -4.33 -3.72
N SER A 98 19.20 -5.47 -3.64
CA SER A 98 18.73 -6.73 -4.17
C SER A 98 17.86 -7.43 -3.12
N ILE A 99 16.64 -7.78 -3.51
CA ILE A 99 15.67 -8.49 -2.66
C ILE A 99 15.17 -9.76 -3.34
N GLU A 100 14.65 -10.70 -2.56
CA GLU A 100 13.95 -11.88 -3.08
C GLU A 100 12.45 -11.61 -3.19
N VAL A 101 11.88 -11.92 -4.35
CA VAL A 101 10.46 -11.75 -4.63
C VAL A 101 9.85 -13.09 -4.97
N TYR A 102 8.70 -13.36 -4.36
CA TYR A 102 7.83 -14.47 -4.72
C TYR A 102 6.91 -14.02 -5.85
N TYR A 103 6.76 -14.85 -6.88
CA TYR A 103 5.87 -14.56 -8.00
C TYR A 103 5.13 -15.82 -8.46
N SER A 104 4.00 -15.65 -9.13
CA SER A 104 3.27 -16.75 -9.75
C SER A 104 3.82 -17.03 -11.15
N GLU A 105 4.23 -18.26 -11.42
CA GLU A 105 4.69 -18.68 -12.75
C GLU A 105 3.62 -18.48 -13.85
N LYS A 106 2.33 -18.62 -13.47
CA LYS A 106 1.19 -18.41 -14.38
C LYS A 106 0.96 -16.94 -14.72
N ASP A 107 1.27 -16.03 -13.79
CA ASP A 107 1.10 -14.59 -13.94
C ASP A 107 2.11 -13.84 -13.03
N PRO A 108 3.29 -13.46 -13.57
CA PRO A 108 4.31 -12.77 -12.78
C PRO A 108 3.88 -11.40 -12.25
N ASN A 109 2.76 -10.83 -12.70
CA ASN A 109 2.20 -9.62 -12.09
C ASN A 109 1.69 -9.88 -10.66
N ILE A 110 1.35 -11.13 -10.35
CA ILE A 110 1.11 -11.57 -8.97
C ILE A 110 2.47 -11.84 -8.35
N ASN A 111 2.99 -10.84 -7.65
CA ASN A 111 4.28 -10.92 -6.99
C ASN A 111 4.27 -10.20 -5.64
N LEU A 112 5.16 -10.60 -4.76
CA LEU A 112 5.31 -10.04 -3.42
C LEU A 112 6.75 -10.19 -2.94
N TRP A 113 7.29 -9.14 -2.33
CA TRP A 113 8.57 -9.23 -1.63
C TRP A 113 8.49 -10.24 -0.48
N ARG A 114 9.53 -11.07 -0.34
CA ARG A 114 9.64 -12.09 0.69
C ARG A 114 9.49 -11.53 2.12
N GLY A 115 10.05 -10.36 2.40
CA GLY A 115 9.96 -9.73 3.73
C GLY A 115 8.56 -9.25 4.11
N GLU A 116 7.65 -9.07 3.14
CA GLU A 116 6.23 -8.82 3.37
C GLU A 116 5.48 -10.14 3.60
N PHE A 117 5.95 -11.25 3.04
CA PHE A 117 5.29 -12.55 3.16
C PHE A 117 5.48 -13.19 4.55
N GLU A 118 6.67 -13.06 5.14
CA GLU A 118 7.06 -13.70 6.40
C GLU A 118 6.59 -12.96 7.68
N LYS A 119 5.93 -11.79 7.54
CA LYS A 119 5.33 -11.00 8.63
C LYS A 119 3.84 -11.27 8.81
#